data_AF-A0A832END4-F1
#
_entry.id   AF-A0A832END4-F1
#
_cell.length_a   1.000
_cell.length_b   1.000
_cell.length_c   1.000
_cell.angle_alpha   90.00
_cell.angle_beta   90.00
_cell.angle_gamma   90.00
#
_symmetry.space_group_name_H-M   'P 1'
#
loop_
_entity.id
_entity.type
_entity.pdbx_description
1 polymer ?
#
loop_
_entity_poly.entity_id
_entity_poly.type
_entity_poly.pdbx_seq_one_letter_code
_entity_poly.pdbx_strand_id
1 'polypeptide(L)' 'MTFQLPDEAPNIMLDIGLGQNTLETVLQTVCIRMEDKEIDLVWRGAHPYPSYEWLADMKKQIVEVK' A
#
# COMPACT_ATOMS: atom_id res chain seq x y z
N MET A 1 29.08 7.09 1.50
CA MET A 1 28.42 6.10 0.62
C MET A 1 26.94 6.44 0.65
N THR A 2 26.46 7.18 -0.35
CA THR A 2 25.06 7.62 -0.46
C THR A 2 24.30 6.58 -1.27
N PHE A 3 23.36 5.92 -0.61
CA PHE A 3 22.52 4.91 -1.21
C PHE A 3 21.24 5.59 -1.70
N GLN A 4 20.97 5.52 -3.00
CA GLN A 4 19.80 6.14 -3.62
C GLN A 4 18.65 5.12 -3.61
N LEU A 5 17.57 5.44 -2.90
CA LEU A 5 16.30 4.72 -3.05
C LEU A 5 15.69 5.10 -4.42
N PRO A 6 14.72 4.34 -4.94
CA PRO A 6 13.94 4.77 -6.10
C PRO A 6 13.43 6.20 -5.87
N ASP A 7 13.66 7.08 -6.84
CA ASP A 7 13.35 8.52 -6.72
C ASP A 7 11.83 8.78 -6.58
N GLU A 8 10.99 7.78 -6.89
CA GLU A 8 9.54 7.89 -6.88
C GLU A 8 8.89 6.81 -6.02
N ALA A 9 7.96 7.24 -5.16
CA ALA A 9 7.06 6.34 -4.45
C ALA A 9 6.02 5.77 -5.41
N PRO A 10 5.59 4.50 -5.24
CA PRO A 10 4.56 3.93 -6.09
C PRO A 10 3.21 4.64 -5.90
N ASN A 11 2.43 4.74 -6.98
CA ASN A 11 1.04 5.17 -6.87
C ASN A 11 0.16 3.96 -6.52
N ILE A 12 -0.35 3.92 -5.30
CA ILE A 12 -1.26 2.86 -4.84
C ILE A 12 -2.69 3.38 -4.89
N MET A 13 -3.55 2.66 -5.61
CA MET A 13 -4.97 2.94 -5.68
C MET A 13 -5.77 1.74 -5.21
N LEU A 14 -6.87 1.98 -4.50
CA LEU A 14 -7.76 0.95 -3.99
C LEU A 14 -9.21 1.38 -4.18
N ASP A 15 -10.03 0.45 -4.66
CA ASP A 15 -11.49 0.60 -4.69
C ASP A 15 -12.12 -0.47 -3.79
N ILE A 16 -12.78 0.00 -2.73
CA ILE A 16 -13.53 -0.83 -1.78
C ILE A 16 -15.05 -0.66 -1.93
N GLY A 17 -15.51 -0.23 -3.10
CA GLY A 17 -16.90 0.13 -3.38
C GLY A 17 -17.22 1.62 -3.16
N LEU A 18 -16.18 2.45 -3.00
CA LEU A 18 -16.28 3.91 -2.88
C LEU A 18 -15.73 4.63 -4.13
N GLY A 19 -15.42 3.88 -5.18
CA GLY A 19 -14.66 4.36 -6.31
C GLY A 19 -13.15 4.23 -6.08
N GLN A 20 -12.38 4.48 -7.13
CA GLN A 20 -10.94 4.36 -7.12
C GLN A 20 -10.32 5.51 -6.31
N ASN A 21 -9.77 5.21 -5.14
CA ASN A 21 -9.14 6.20 -4.28
C ASN A 21 -7.62 5.99 -4.25
N THR A 22 -6.87 7.08 -4.40
CA THR A 22 -5.43 7.08 -4.16
C THR A 22 -5.17 6.96 -2.66
N LEU A 23 -4.29 6.05 -2.29
CA LEU A 23 -3.91 5.83 -0.89
C LEU A 23 -2.67 6.64 -0.54
N GLU A 24 -2.62 7.13 0.70
CA GLU A 24 -1.38 7.67 1.26
C GLU A 24 -0.34 6.54 1.30
N THR A 25 0.71 6.70 0.50
CA THR A 25 1.74 5.68 0.33
C THR A 25 2.92 5.98 1.25
N VAL A 26 3.25 5.02 2.10
CA VAL A 26 4.38 5.11 3.03
C VAL A 26 5.33 3.94 2.83
N LEU A 27 6.64 4.20 2.94
CA LEU A 27 7.65 3.14 2.96
C LEU A 27 7.59 2.46 4.32
N GLN A 28 7.10 1.21 4.36
CA GLN A 28 6.93 0.45 5.59
C GLN A 28 8.24 -0.20 6.04
N THR A 29 8.95 -0.86 5.12
CA THR A 29 10.17 -1.61 5.43
C THR A 29 11.20 -1.49 4.31
N VAL A 30 12.47 -1.35 4.70
CA VAL A 30 13.62 -1.48 3.81
C VAL A 30 14.44 -2.68 4.28
N CYS A 31 14.58 -3.70 3.43
CA CYS A 31 15.46 -4.84 3.68
C CYS A 31 16.69 -4.72 2.77
N ILE A 32 17.89 -4.88 3.34
CA ILE A 32 19.14 -4.86 2.57
C ILE A 32 19.79 -6.24 2.69
N ARG A 33 19.88 -6.95 1.56
CA ARG A 33 20.51 -8.26 1.47
C ARG A 33 21.89 -8.10 0.84
N MET A 34 22.90 -7.93 1.70
CA MET A 34 24.28 -7.61 1.28
C MET A 34 24.94 -8.74 0.47
N GLU A 35 24.60 -10.00 0.76
CA GLU A 35 25.14 -11.18 0.07
C GLU A 35 24.68 -11.22 -1.39
N ASP A 36 23.38 -10.96 -1.61
CA ASP A 36 22.76 -10.92 -2.93
C ASP A 36 22.93 -9.56 -3.63
N LYS A 37 23.36 -8.53 -2.90
CA LYS A 37 23.35 -7.11 -3.31
C LYS A 37 21.95 -6.65 -3.72
N GLU A 38 20.93 -7.12 -3.02
CA GLU A 38 19.52 -6.81 -3.29
C GLU A 38 18.92 -5.94 -2.19
N ILE A 39 17.86 -5.22 -2.57
CA ILE A 39 17.14 -4.28 -1.72
C ILE A 39 15.66 -4.54 -1.92
N ASP A 40 14.96 -4.87 -0.84
CA ASP A 40 13.51 -5.02 -0.88
C ASP A 40 12.87 -3.82 -0.20
N LEU A 41 11.95 -3.18 -0.92
CA LEU A 41 11.17 -2.05 -0.44
C LEU A 41 9.72 -2.47 -0.31
N VAL A 42 9.22 -2.46 0.92
CA VAL A 42 7.82 -2.75 1.21
C VAL A 42 7.07 -1.45 1.39
N TRP A 43 6.16 -1.18 0.46
CA TRP A 43 5.29 -0.02 0.49
C TRP A 43 3.92 -0.39 1.04
N ARG A 44 3.30 0.54 1.77
CA ARG A 44 1.94 0.39 2.31
C ARG A 44 1.09 1.57 1.87
N GLY A 45 -0.10 1.27 1.39
CA GLY A 45 -1.21 2.21 1.29
C GLY A 45 -2.25 1.91 2.37
N ALA A 46 -2.76 2.92 3.06
CA ALA A 46 -3.85 2.77 4.03
C ALA A 46 -5.06 3.60 3.63
N HIS A 47 -6.25 2.99 3.68
CA HIS A 47 -7.51 3.73 3.59
C HIS A 47 -7.98 4.07 5.01
N PRO A 48 -8.39 5.32 5.30
CA PRO A 48 -8.93 5.70 6.60
C PRO A 48 -10.12 4.82 7.00
N TYR A 49 -10.16 4.42 8.26
CA TYR A 49 -11.30 3.71 8.85
C TYR A 49 -12.07 4.68 9.76
N PRO A 50 -13.22 5.22 9.32
CA PRO A 50 -13.91 6.28 10.06
C PRO A 50 -14.53 5.79 11.36
N SER A 51 -15.22 4.65 11.34
CA SER A 51 -15.89 4.04 12.50
C SER A 51 -16.40 2.62 12.18
N TYR A 52 -16.90 1.91 13.20
CA TYR A 52 -17.55 0.60 13.02
C TYR A 52 -18.90 0.68 12.32
N GLU A 53 -19.61 1.82 12.41
CA GLU A 53 -20.90 2.02 11.73
C GLU A 53 -20.70 2.05 10.22
N TRP A 54 -19.65 2.75 9.77
CA TRP A 54 -19.27 2.78 8.36
C TRP A 54 -19.02 1.37 7.80
N LEU A 55 -18.40 0.48 8.57
CA LEU A 55 -18.15 -0.90 8.15
C LEU A 55 -19.44 -1.70 7.94
N ALA A 56 -20.46 -1.46 8.78
CA ALA A 56 -21.75 -2.14 8.67
C ALA A 56 -22.51 -1.73 7.40
N ASP A 57 -22.33 -0.48 6.96
CA ASP A 57 -22.96 0.06 5.74
C ASP A 57 -22.19 -0.28 4.46
N MET A 58 -20.98 -0.85 4.57
CA MET A 58 -20.19 -1.22 3.39
C MET A 58 -20.87 -2.34 2.59
N LYS A 59 -21.01 -2.10 1.28
CA LYS A 59 -21.43 -3.14 0.35
C LYS A 59 -20.37 -4.24 0.29
N LYS A 60 -20.78 -5.48 0.57
CA LYS A 60 -19.90 -6.66 0.47
C LYS A 60 -19.32 -6.76 -0.94
N GLN A 61 -17.98 -6.71 -1.03
CA GLN A 61 -17.24 -6.93 -2.27
C GLN A 61 -16.77 -8.40 -2.31
N ILE A 62 -16.86 -9.02 -3.49
CA ILE A 62 -16.23 -10.32 -3.75
C ILE A 62 -14.96 -10.03 -4.54
N VAL A 63 -13.80 -10.39 -3.97
CA VAL A 63 -12.51 -10.21 -4.63
C VAL A 63 -12.02 -11.58 -5.08
N GLU A 64 -11.89 -11.76 -6.39
CA GLU A 64 -11.20 -12.90 -6.98
C GLU A 64 -9.77 -12.48 -7.31
N VAL A 65 -8.80 -13.12 -6.65
CA VAL A 65 -7.38 -12.98 -6.99
C VAL A 65 -7.06 -14.08 -8.00
N LYS A 66 -6.67 -13.68 -9.22
CA LYS A 66 -6.22 -14.60 -10.27
C LYS A 66 -4.71 -14.82 -10.18
#